data_AF-A0A2U2SKQ4-F1
#
_entry.id   AF-A0A2U2SKQ4-F1
#
_cell.length_a   1.000
_cell.length_b   1.000
_cell.length_c   1.000
_cell.angle_alpha   90.00
_cell.angle_beta   90.00
_cell.angle_gamma   90.00
#
_symmetry.space_group_name_H-M   'P 1'
#
loop_
_entity.id
_entity.type
_entity.pdbx_description
1 polymer ?
#
loop_
_entity_poly.entity_id
_entity_poly.type
_entity_poly.pdbx_seq_one_letter_code
_entity_poly.pdbx_strand_id
1 'polypeptide(L)'
;MIRLLRVRGQSVSPQVEDGDFVLVLKLPIFFPIRVGDLIVFRKAPYGILIKQVLDLVDKGNGFWVCGTHPASVDSHTFGVVQAQEVLGKVIARFSKS
;
A
#
# COMPACT_ATOMS: atom_id res chain seq x y z
N MET A 1 -9.18 -3.97 11.77
CA MET A 1 -10.23 -3.49 10.83
C MET A 1 -10.04 -4.17 9.48
N ILE A 2 -11.12 -4.55 8.81
CA ILE A 2 -11.13 -5.19 7.48
C ILE A 2 -11.80 -4.21 6.49
N ARG A 3 -11.26 -4.04 5.28
CA ARG A 3 -11.85 -3.20 4.21
C ARG A 3 -11.70 -3.86 2.86
N LEU A 4 -12.73 -3.77 2.02
CA LEU A 4 -12.64 -4.10 0.60
C LEU A 4 -12.57 -2.78 -0.18
N LEU A 5 -11.50 -2.59 -0.96
CA LEU A 5 -11.27 -1.36 -1.73
C LEU A 5 -11.14 -1.70 -3.21
N ARG A 6 -11.76 -0.88 -4.06
CA ARG A 6 -11.55 -0.93 -5.51
C ARG A 6 -10.31 -0.13 -5.88
N VAL A 7 -9.43 -0.72 -6.67
CA VAL A 7 -8.19 -0.12 -7.14
C VAL A 7 -8.51 0.80 -8.32
N ARG A 8 -7.90 1.97 -8.30
CA ARG A 8 -7.93 2.92 -9.41
C ARG A 8 -6.51 3.34 -9.78
N GLY A 9 -6.22 3.39 -11.07
CA GLY A 9 -4.91 3.69 -11.63
C GLY A 9 -3.98 2.47 -11.71
N GLN A 10 -2.82 2.67 -12.35
CA GLN A 10 -1.88 1.61 -12.73
C GLN A 10 -0.62 1.58 -11.87
N SER A 11 -0.63 2.24 -10.71
CA SER A 11 0.54 2.46 -9.84
C SER A 11 1.28 1.20 -9.37
N VAL A 12 0.59 0.05 -9.39
CA VAL A 12 1.10 -1.24 -8.89
C VAL A 12 0.90 -2.35 -9.95
N SER A 13 0.78 -1.98 -11.23
CA SER A 13 0.68 -2.95 -12.33
C SER A 13 2.03 -3.67 -12.54
N PRO A 14 2.07 -4.99 -12.80
CA PRO A 14 0.94 -5.92 -13.02
C PRO A 14 0.45 -6.64 -11.74
N GLN A 15 0.95 -6.28 -10.56
CA GLN A 15 0.58 -6.95 -9.31
C GLN A 15 -0.88 -6.70 -8.93
N VAL A 16 -1.37 -5.49 -9.21
CA VAL A 16 -2.76 -5.06 -9.01
C VAL A 16 -3.15 -4.13 -10.16
N GLU A 17 -4.25 -4.45 -10.84
CA GLU A 17 -4.71 -3.71 -12.02
C GLU A 17 -5.84 -2.72 -11.68
N ASP A 18 -6.05 -1.75 -12.59
CA ASP A 18 -7.18 -0.84 -12.47
C ASP A 18 -8.49 -1.64 -12.54
N GLY A 19 -9.38 -1.43 -11.55
CA GLY A 19 -10.63 -2.15 -11.46
C GLY A 19 -10.60 -3.41 -10.57
N ASP A 20 -9.43 -3.90 -10.18
CA ASP A 20 -9.29 -4.96 -9.18
C ASP A 20 -9.86 -4.53 -7.83
N PHE A 21 -10.26 -5.51 -7.02
CA PHE A 21 -10.58 -5.29 -5.60
C PHE A 21 -9.51 -5.88 -4.71
N VAL A 22 -9.14 -5.16 -3.65
CA VAL A 22 -8.18 -5.62 -2.65
C VAL A 22 -8.82 -5.68 -1.26
N LEU A 23 -8.55 -6.78 -0.56
CA LEU A 23 -8.92 -6.93 0.84
C LEU A 23 -7.78 -6.45 1.72
N VAL A 24 -8.07 -5.45 2.54
CA VAL A 24 -7.12 -4.76 3.40
C VAL A 24 -7.42 -5.08 4.86
N LEU A 25 -6.40 -5.51 5.61
CA LEU A 25 -6.48 -5.73 7.04
C LEU A 25 -5.50 -4.85 7.82
N LYS A 26 -6.02 -4.28 8.92
CA LYS A 26 -5.23 -3.60 9.95
C LYS A 26 -5.32 -4.41 11.24
N LEU A 27 -4.36 -5.32 11.43
CA LEU A 27 -4.17 -6.16 12.61
C LEU A 27 -2.65 -6.32 12.86
N PRO A 28 -2.02 -5.37 13.57
CA PRO A 28 -0.55 -5.31 13.67
C PRO A 28 0.09 -6.54 14.33
N ILE A 29 -0.62 -7.19 15.25
CA ILE A 29 -0.12 -8.37 15.99
C ILE A 29 -0.16 -9.64 15.13
N PHE A 30 -1.22 -9.82 14.33
CA PHE A 30 -1.41 -11.04 13.53
C PHE A 30 -0.84 -10.94 12.12
N PHE A 31 -0.76 -9.73 11.56
CA PHE A 31 -0.28 -9.47 10.22
C PHE A 31 0.70 -8.28 10.22
N PRO A 32 1.93 -8.49 10.72
CA PRO A 32 2.97 -7.48 10.66
C PRO A 32 3.29 -7.15 9.18
N ILE A 33 3.54 -5.87 8.93
CA ILE A 33 3.95 -5.36 7.62
C ILE A 33 5.44 -5.66 7.43
N ARG A 34 5.80 -6.21 6.28
CA ARG A 34 7.16 -6.60 5.92
C ARG A 34 7.52 -6.06 4.54
N VAL A 35 8.81 -6.08 4.23
CA VAL A 35 9.31 -5.83 2.87
C VAL A 35 8.62 -6.78 1.88
N GLY A 36 8.20 -6.23 0.74
CA GLY A 36 7.46 -6.93 -0.31
C GLY A 36 5.93 -6.85 -0.15
N ASP A 37 5.41 -6.47 1.02
CA ASP A 37 3.97 -6.36 1.24
C ASP A 37 3.38 -5.15 0.50
N LEU A 38 2.13 -5.29 0.05
CA LEU A 38 1.32 -4.18 -0.40
C LEU A 38 0.58 -3.55 0.77
N ILE A 39 0.70 -2.24 0.94
CA ILE A 39 -0.01 -1.49 1.98
C ILE A 39 -0.88 -0.40 1.37
N VAL A 40 -2.02 -0.16 2.01
CA VAL A 40 -2.89 0.96 1.71
C VAL A 40 -2.72 2.00 2.81
N PHE A 41 -2.48 3.25 2.44
CA PHE A 41 -2.24 4.36 3.36
C PHE A 41 -2.87 5.65 2.84
N ARG A 42 -3.01 6.64 3.72
CA ARG A 42 -3.47 7.97 3.36
C ARG A 42 -2.29 8.94 3.43
N LYS A 43 -1.98 9.63 2.34
CA LYS A 43 -0.92 10.64 2.26
C LYS A 43 -1.50 11.94 1.74
N ALA A 44 -1.39 13.03 2.48
CA ALA A 44 -1.79 14.34 1.99
C ALA A 44 -0.68 14.90 1.06
N PRO A 45 -1.03 15.59 -0.05
CA PRO A 45 -2.37 15.83 -0.60
C PRO A 45 -2.90 14.69 -1.51
N TYR A 46 -2.12 13.63 -1.72
CA TYR A 46 -2.36 12.57 -2.72
C TYR A 46 -3.59 11.67 -2.46
N GLY A 47 -4.15 11.66 -1.24
CA GLY A 47 -5.32 10.87 -0.89
C GLY A 47 -4.96 9.45 -0.42
N ILE A 48 -5.73 8.45 -0.84
CA ILE A 48 -5.50 7.03 -0.49
C ILE A 48 -4.68 6.38 -1.58
N LEU A 49 -3.56 5.76 -1.21
CA LEU A 49 -2.61 5.14 -2.11
C LEU A 49 -2.39 3.67 -1.73
N ILE A 50 -2.03 2.87 -2.72
CA ILE A 50 -1.55 1.49 -2.58
C ILE A 50 -0.14 1.41 -3.17
N LYS A 51 0.82 0.88 -2.40
CA LYS A 51 2.23 0.73 -2.80
C LYS A 51 2.86 -0.50 -2.16
N GLN A 52 3.97 -0.94 -2.73
CA GLN A 52 4.79 -2.02 -2.18
C GLN A 52 5.82 -1.47 -1.20
N VAL A 53 5.98 -2.13 -0.05
CA VAL A 53 7.02 -1.83 0.93
C VAL A 53 8.37 -2.33 0.39
N LEU A 54 9.32 -1.42 0.25
CA LEU A 54 10.70 -1.76 -0.09
C LEU A 54 11.60 -1.86 1.14
N ASP A 55 11.34 -1.04 2.16
CA ASP A 55 12.14 -1.04 3.38
C ASP A 55 11.34 -0.63 4.62
N LEU A 56 11.81 -1.05 5.79
CA LEU A 56 11.26 -0.72 7.11
C LEU A 56 12.15 0.34 7.77
N VAL A 57 11.55 1.46 8.17
CA VAL A 57 12.24 2.59 8.80
C VAL A 57 11.90 2.63 10.29
N ASP A 58 12.82 3.13 11.13
CA ASP A 58 12.62 3.34 12.56
C ASP A 58 12.09 2.10 13.31
N LYS A 59 12.73 0.94 13.09
CA LYS A 59 12.33 -0.35 13.67
C LYS A 59 10.89 -0.77 13.30
N GLY A 60 10.39 -0.33 12.14
CA GLY A 60 9.05 -0.67 11.63
C GLY A 60 7.97 0.35 11.95
N ASN A 61 8.33 1.53 12.48
CA ASN A 61 7.40 2.65 12.64
C ASN A 61 7.19 3.46 11.36
N GLY A 62 8.04 3.26 10.35
CA GLY A 62 7.90 3.83 9.03
C GLY A 62 8.14 2.82 7.92
N PHE A 63 7.65 3.15 6.73
CA PHE A 63 7.76 2.31 5.54
C PHE A 63 8.27 3.15 4.37
N TRP A 64 9.37 2.71 3.75
CA TRP A 64 9.74 3.19 2.44
C TRP A 64 9.00 2.36 1.40
N VAL A 65 8.14 3.02 0.63
CA VAL A 65 7.29 2.39 -0.38
C VAL A 65 7.61 2.87 -1.79
N CYS A 66 7.42 1.99 -2.77
CA CYS A 66 7.59 2.26 -4.19
C CYS A 66 6.38 1.76 -4.98
N GLY A 67 6.08 2.41 -6.10
CA GLY A 67 5.15 1.87 -7.09
C GLY A 67 5.91 1.24 -8.25
N THR A 68 5.29 0.30 -8.93
CA THR A 68 5.93 -0.44 -10.03
C THR A 68 5.84 0.29 -11.37
N HIS A 69 5.08 1.39 -11.46
CA HIS A 69 4.90 2.18 -12.67
C HIS A 69 5.81 3.43 -12.69
N PRO A 70 6.46 3.81 -13.81
CA PRO A 70 7.39 4.95 -13.87
C PRO A 70 6.78 6.30 -13.46
N ALA A 71 5.48 6.49 -13.68
CA ALA A 71 4.73 7.69 -13.28
C ALA A 71 4.16 7.62 -11.83
N SER A 72 4.58 6.63 -11.04
CA SER A 72 4.12 6.44 -9.67
C SER A 72 4.64 7.55 -8.75
N VAL A 73 3.74 8.24 -8.06
CA VAL A 73 4.11 8.99 -6.86
C VAL A 73 4.40 8.01 -5.73
N ASP A 74 5.59 8.06 -5.14
CA ASP A 74 6.03 7.18 -4.06
C ASP A 74 6.92 7.90 -3.03
N SER A 75 7.67 7.14 -2.22
CA SER A 75 8.51 7.70 -1.15
C SER A 75 9.64 8.60 -1.65
N HIS A 76 10.06 8.47 -2.91
CA HIS A 76 10.99 9.43 -3.51
C HIS A 76 10.37 10.83 -3.64
N THR A 77 9.03 10.92 -3.69
CA THR A 77 8.31 12.19 -3.79
C THR A 77 7.81 12.69 -2.44
N PHE A 78 7.24 11.82 -1.60
CA PHE A 78 6.58 12.23 -0.34
C PHE A 78 7.27 11.74 0.94
N GLY A 79 8.44 11.08 0.83
CA GLY A 79 9.19 10.55 1.95
C GLY A 79 8.55 9.30 2.59
N VAL A 80 8.95 9.02 3.83
CA VAL A 80 8.52 7.84 4.58
C VAL A 80 7.01 7.87 4.86
N VAL A 81 6.36 6.71 4.74
CA VAL A 81 4.98 6.49 5.19
C VAL A 81 5.01 6.04 6.65
N GLN A 82 4.43 6.83 7.54
CA GLN A 82 4.38 6.55 8.97
C GLN A 82 3.30 5.51 9.29
N ALA A 83 3.51 4.70 10.33
CA ALA A 83 2.55 3.66 10.72
C ALA A 83 1.12 4.17 10.98
N GLN A 84 0.98 5.41 11.48
CA GLN A 84 -0.33 6.05 11.65
C GLN A 84 -1.05 6.36 10.32
N GLU A 85 -0.31 6.59 9.23
CA GLU A 85 -0.86 6.85 7.89
C GLU A 85 -1.42 5.57 7.24
N VAL A 86 -1.00 4.39 7.72
CA VAL A 86 -1.36 3.09 7.15
C VAL A 86 -2.79 2.70 7.53
N LEU A 87 -3.62 2.47 6.51
CA LEU A 87 -4.98 1.96 6.62
C LEU A 87 -5.02 0.44 6.76
N GLY A 88 -4.02 -0.26 6.23
CA GLY A 88 -3.77 -1.68 6.45
C GLY A 88 -2.92 -2.34 5.36
N LYS A 89 -2.63 -3.62 5.54
CA LYS A 89 -1.94 -4.49 4.58
C LYS A 89 -2.96 -5.16 3.65
N VAL A 90 -2.63 -5.26 2.37
CA VAL A 90 -3.39 -6.07 1.40
C VAL A 90 -3.10 -7.54 1.63
N ILE A 91 -4.14 -8.35 1.80
CA ILE A 91 -4.02 -9.79 2.05
C ILE A 91 -4.62 -10.66 0.94
N ALA A 92 -5.48 -10.09 0.11
CA ALA A 92 -6.07 -10.77 -1.04
C ALA A 92 -6.40 -9.77 -2.14
N ARG A 93 -6.33 -10.23 -3.39
CA ARG A 93 -6.76 -9.51 -4.58
C ARG A 93 -7.84 -10.31 -5.30
N PHE A 94 -8.81 -9.62 -5.86
CA PHE A 94 -9.88 -10.18 -6.68
C PHE A 94 -9.84 -9.46 -8.01
N SER A 95 -9.47 -10.19 -9.06
CA SER A 95 -9.44 -9.62 -10.40
C SER A 95 -10.84 -9.56 -10.98
N LYS A 96 -11.13 -8.48 -11.68
CA LYS A 96 -12.36 -8.38 -12.46
C LYS A 96 -12.18 -9.23 -13.73
N SER A 97 -12.88 -10.35 -13.82
CA SER A 97 -13.05 -11.09 -15.10
C SER A 97 -13.71 -10.23 -16.18
#